data_AF-A0A6S6TUZ0-F1
#
_entry.id   AF-A0A6S6TUZ0-F1
#
_cell.length_a   1.000
_cell.length_b   1.000
_cell.length_c   1.000
_cell.angle_alpha   90.00
_cell.angle_beta   90.00
_cell.angle_gamma   90.00
#
_symmetry.space_group_name_H-M   'P 1'
#
loop_
_entity.id
_entity.type
_entity.pdbx_description
1 polymer ?
#
loop_
_entity_poly.entity_id
_entity_poly.type
_entity_poly.pdbx_seq_one_letter_code
_entity_poly.pdbx_strand_id
1 'polypeptide(L)'
;MKIVFDKIGSTIKPIELTSEGILLKGTLVKSGYHQVLLDGTLSGSLELACDRCGQIYDYSIDNRLKLKLTDLVSEDKDDLDIIEFLDGKIDILHILQSEITSIQSGYNYCSNCDNDNEDFEIEY
;
A
#
# COMPACT_ATOMS: atom_id res chain seq x y z
N MET A 1 2.95 2.90 -13.05
CA MET A 1 4.01 3.81 -13.55
C MET A 1 5.34 3.12 -13.32
N LYS A 2 6.14 2.89 -14.38
CA LYS A 2 7.40 2.13 -14.26
C LYS A 2 8.63 3.03 -14.33
N ILE A 3 9.57 2.85 -13.41
CA ILE A 3 10.81 3.65 -13.31
C ILE A 3 11.98 2.69 -13.15
N VAL A 4 12.99 2.81 -14.03
CA VAL A 4 14.23 2.04 -13.92
C VAL A 4 15.06 2.56 -12.74
N PHE A 5 15.68 1.68 -11.94
CA PHE A 5 16.51 2.06 -10.79
C PHE A 5 17.61 3.08 -11.15
N ASP A 6 18.27 2.90 -12.29
CA ASP A 6 19.34 3.80 -12.78
C ASP A 6 18.87 5.25 -13.04
N LYS A 7 17.57 5.46 -13.23
CA LYS A 7 16.98 6.80 -13.44
C LYS A 7 16.63 7.50 -12.13
N ILE A 8 16.86 6.87 -10.98
CA ILE A 8 16.65 7.45 -9.65
C ILE A 8 18.03 7.79 -9.08
N GLY A 9 18.26 9.08 -8.89
CA GLY A 9 19.48 9.58 -8.26
C GLY A 9 19.32 9.80 -6.76
N SER A 10 20.35 10.39 -6.16
CA SER A 10 20.32 10.84 -4.76
C SER A 10 19.46 12.09 -4.55
N THR A 11 19.02 12.75 -5.63
CA THR A 11 18.06 13.85 -5.59
C THR A 11 16.65 13.31 -5.43
N ILE A 12 15.90 13.89 -4.50
CA ILE A 12 14.50 13.58 -4.24
C ILE A 12 13.67 13.74 -5.52
N LYS A 13 12.99 12.68 -5.93
CA LYS A 13 12.07 12.67 -7.08
C LYS A 13 10.63 12.56 -6.58
N PRO A 14 9.79 13.59 -6.74
CA PRO A 14 8.40 13.50 -6.37
C PRO A 14 7.66 12.53 -7.30
N ILE A 15 6.69 11.82 -6.73
CA ILE A 15 5.77 10.96 -7.46
C ILE A 15 4.34 11.23 -6.98
N GLU A 16 3.40 11.12 -7.90
CA GLU A 16 1.98 11.22 -7.63
C GLU A 16 1.26 10.26 -8.58
N LEU A 17 0.42 9.38 -8.04
CA LEU A 17 -0.32 8.37 -8.79
C LEU A 17 -1.67 8.13 -8.14
N THR A 18 -2.72 7.99 -8.95
CA THR A 18 -4.07 7.65 -8.48
C THR A 18 -4.53 6.33 -9.09
N SER A 19 -5.13 5.46 -8.28
CA SER A 19 -5.78 4.22 -8.70
C SER A 19 -6.99 3.96 -7.80
N GLU A 20 -8.13 3.58 -8.38
CA GLU A 20 -9.35 3.18 -7.64
C GLU A 20 -9.78 4.18 -6.55
N GLY A 21 -9.63 5.48 -6.82
CA GLY A 21 -9.99 6.53 -5.86
C GLY A 21 -8.92 6.83 -4.79
N ILE A 22 -7.80 6.10 -4.78
CA ILE A 22 -6.69 6.28 -3.84
C ILE A 22 -5.51 6.95 -4.52
N LEU A 23 -5.02 8.01 -3.89
CA LEU A 23 -3.87 8.81 -4.27
C LEU A 23 -2.65 8.38 -3.45
N LEU A 24 -1.61 7.92 -4.15
CA LEU A 24 -0.25 7.84 -3.61
C LEU A 24 0.50 9.11 -3.97
N LYS A 25 0.90 9.86 -2.95
CA LYS A 25 1.78 11.02 -3.09
C LYS A 25 3.04 10.79 -2.27
N GLY A 26 4.21 11.01 -2.85
CA GLY A 26 5.44 10.76 -2.14
C GLY A 26 6.69 11.12 -2.90
N THR A 27 7.80 10.56 -2.44
CA THR A 27 9.12 10.79 -3.01
C THR A 27 9.91 9.50 -3.13
N LEU A 28 10.75 9.45 -4.16
CA LEU A 28 11.75 8.41 -4.36
C LEU A 28 13.13 9.02 -4.24
N VAL A 29 14.00 8.37 -3.46
CA VAL A 29 15.40 8.77 -3.33
C VAL A 29 16.28 7.53 -3.22
N LYS A 30 17.43 7.56 -3.90
CA LYS A 30 18.41 6.48 -3.82
C LYS A 30 19.08 6.47 -2.44
N SER A 31 18.99 5.35 -1.71
CA SER A 31 19.63 5.13 -0.41
C SER A 31 20.90 4.27 -0.49
N GLY A 32 21.06 3.52 -1.59
CA GLY A 32 22.23 2.72 -1.93
C GLY A 32 22.27 2.42 -3.42
N TYR A 33 23.31 1.76 -3.94
CA TYR A 33 23.42 1.53 -5.39
C TYR A 33 22.24 0.71 -5.96
N HIS A 34 21.80 -0.29 -5.18
CA HIS A 34 20.68 -1.19 -5.46
C HIS A 34 19.46 -0.94 -4.57
N GLN A 35 19.38 0.24 -3.93
CA GLN A 35 18.33 0.54 -2.97
C GLN A 35 17.73 1.93 -3.17
N VAL A 36 16.40 1.98 -3.18
CA VAL A 36 15.61 3.20 -3.28
C VAL A 36 14.63 3.23 -2.11
N LEU A 37 14.52 4.38 -1.45
CA LEU A 37 13.51 4.62 -0.44
C LEU A 37 12.30 5.29 -1.11
N LEU A 38 11.12 4.71 -0.89
CA LEU A 38 9.83 5.34 -1.11
C LEU A 38 9.32 5.88 0.22
N ASP A 39 9.07 7.18 0.29
CA ASP A 39 8.41 7.82 1.43
C ASP A 39 7.20 8.61 0.92
N GLY A 40 6.01 8.20 1.32
CA GLY A 40 4.75 8.76 0.83
C GLY A 40 3.56 8.61 1.77
N THR A 41 2.41 9.02 1.26
CA THR A 41 1.10 8.98 1.90
C THR A 41 0.09 8.45 0.91
N LEU A 42 -0.79 7.56 1.39
CA LEU A 42 -1.99 7.13 0.69
C LEU A 42 -3.16 7.93 1.23
N SER A 43 -3.96 8.52 0.35
CA SER A 43 -5.17 9.22 0.73
C SER A 43 -6.31 8.99 -0.25
N GLY A 44 -7.54 8.97 0.22
CA GLY A 44 -8.73 8.79 -0.62
C GLY A 44 -9.81 7.99 0.08
N SER A 45 -10.70 7.39 -0.69
CA SER A 45 -11.77 6.54 -0.17
C SER A 45 -11.97 5.30 -1.04
N LEU A 46 -12.24 4.15 -0.40
CA LEU A 46 -12.64 2.90 -1.06
C LEU A 46 -14.06 2.54 -0.65
N GLU A 47 -14.83 2.00 -1.58
CA GLU A 47 -16.10 1.35 -1.27
C GLU A 47 -15.80 -0.08 -0.78
N LEU A 48 -16.13 -0.39 0.47
CA LEU A 48 -15.92 -1.70 1.08
C LEU A 48 -17.25 -2.29 1.55
N ALA A 49 -17.31 -3.62 1.60
CA ALA A 49 -18.43 -4.34 2.20
C ALA A 49 -18.05 -4.76 3.62
N CYS A 50 -18.94 -4.52 4.58
CA CYS A 50 -18.75 -4.97 5.95
C CYS A 50 -18.74 -6.50 6.01
N ASP A 51 -17.66 -7.09 6.54
CA ASP A 51 -17.53 -8.56 6.63
C ASP A 51 -18.56 -9.20 7.57
N ARG A 52 -19.14 -8.41 8.49
CA ARG A 52 -20.16 -8.89 9.45
C ARG A 52 -21.58 -8.81 8.91
N CYS A 53 -21.97 -7.69 8.30
CA CYS A 53 -23.37 -7.44 7.90
C CYS A 53 -23.60 -7.27 6.39
N GLY A 54 -22.53 -7.25 5.59
CA GLY A 54 -22.59 -7.07 4.14
C GLY A 54 -22.96 -5.66 3.68
N GLN A 55 -23.14 -4.70 4.59
CA GLN A 55 -23.42 -3.32 4.23
C GLN A 55 -22.23 -2.69 3.52
N ILE A 56 -22.49 -2.04 2.39
CA ILE A 56 -21.51 -1.24 1.67
C ILE A 56 -21.31 0.11 2.37
N TYR A 57 -20.07 0.53 2.54
CA TYR A 57 -19.71 1.81 3.14
C TYR A 57 -18.42 2.39 2.54
N ASP A 58 -18.27 3.71 2.63
CA ASP A 58 -17.04 4.39 2.23
C ASP A 58 -16.00 4.32 3.36
N TYR A 59 -14.86 3.72 3.06
CA TYR A 59 -13.70 3.66 3.93
C TYR A 59 -12.68 4.73 3.55
N SER A 60 -12.49 5.73 4.41
CA SER A 60 -11.50 6.79 4.20
C SER A 60 -10.10 6.31 4.58
N ILE A 61 -9.13 6.56 3.69
CA ILE A 61 -7.73 6.21 3.87
C ILE A 61 -6.92 7.50 4.06
N ASP A 62 -6.05 7.51 5.07
CA ASP A 62 -4.99 8.50 5.27
C ASP A 62 -3.80 7.84 6.00
N ASN A 63 -3.01 7.08 5.24
CA ASN A 63 -1.95 6.24 5.79
C ASN A 63 -0.57 6.67 5.28
N ARG A 64 0.46 6.54 6.13
CA ARG A 64 1.86 6.69 5.71
C ARG A 64 2.34 5.40 5.05
N LEU A 65 3.03 5.53 3.92
CA LEU A 65 3.66 4.42 3.22
C LEU A 65 5.16 4.67 3.12
N LYS A 66 5.96 3.81 3.74
CA LYS A 66 7.42 3.88 3.69
C LYS A 66 7.97 2.51 3.35
N LEU A 67 8.60 2.39 2.19
CA LEU A 67 9.06 1.12 1.65
C LEU A 67 10.51 1.23 1.17
N LYS A 68 11.26 0.15 1.35
CA LYS A 68 12.59 -0.05 0.77
C LYS A 68 12.42 -0.85 -0.51
N LEU A 69 12.95 -0.33 -1.61
CA LEU A 69 12.85 -0.96 -2.92
C LEU A 69 14.24 -1.41 -3.34
N THR A 70 14.39 -2.65 -3.75
CA THR A 70 15.67 -3.25 -4.17
C THR A 70 15.53 -3.99 -5.48
N ASP A 71 16.56 -3.95 -6.32
CA ASP A 71 16.68 -4.77 -7.54
C ASP A 71 17.50 -6.06 -7.31
N LEU A 72 17.91 -6.31 -6.07
CA LEU A 72 18.54 -7.54 -5.61
C LEU A 72 17.62 -8.28 -4.63
N VAL A 73 17.84 -9.59 -4.52
CA VAL A 73 17.21 -10.42 -3.49
C VAL A 73 17.67 -9.93 -2.11
N SER A 74 16.71 -9.67 -1.22
CA SER A 74 16.99 -9.26 0.15
C SER A 74 17.56 -10.42 0.95
N GLU A 75 18.66 -10.17 1.65
CA GLU A 75 19.19 -11.12 2.65
C GLU A 75 18.36 -11.09 3.94
N ASP A 76 17.70 -9.96 4.20
CA ASP A 76 16.80 -9.78 5.33
C ASP A 76 15.38 -10.17 4.91
N LYS A 77 14.96 -11.35 5.36
CA LYS A 77 13.64 -11.93 5.07
C LYS A 77 12.58 -11.53 6.10
N ASP A 78 13.00 -10.94 7.21
CA ASP A 78 12.11 -10.56 8.31
C ASP A 78 11.63 -9.10 8.15
N ASP A 79 12.31 -8.29 7.34
CA ASP A 79 11.89 -6.93 6.98
C ASP A 79 10.80 -6.94 5.89
N LEU A 80 9.54 -6.85 6.34
CA LEU A 80 8.35 -6.86 5.48
C LEU A 80 8.17 -5.56 4.67
N ASP A 81 8.95 -4.51 4.96
CA ASP A 81 8.87 -3.22 4.24
C ASP A 81 9.77 -3.19 2.99
N ILE A 82 10.37 -4.33 2.61
CA ILE A 82 11.22 -4.47 1.42
C ILE A 82 10.41 -5.05 0.25
N ILE A 83 10.45 -4.39 -0.90
CA ILE A 83 9.91 -4.91 -2.16
C ILE A 83 11.04 -5.13 -3.17
N GLU A 84 11.08 -6.34 -3.73
CA GLU A 84 12.09 -6.79 -4.69
C GLU A 84 11.59 -6.65 -6.13
N PHE A 85 12.27 -5.80 -6.91
CA PHE A 85 12.04 -5.58 -8.34
C PHE A 85 13.23 -6.12 -9.15
N LEU A 86 13.31 -7.45 -9.25
CA LEU A 86 14.45 -8.16 -9.85
C LEU A 86 14.63 -7.92 -11.37
N ASP A 87 13.68 -7.24 -12.02
CA ASP A 87 13.79 -6.79 -13.41
C ASP A 87 14.39 -5.36 -13.55
N GLY A 88 14.80 -4.77 -12.42
CA GLY A 88 15.39 -3.43 -12.32
C GLY A 88 14.39 -2.30 -12.59
N LYS A 89 13.08 -2.58 -12.55
CA LYS A 89 12.02 -1.59 -12.83
C LYS A 89 11.03 -1.53 -11.68
N ILE A 90 11.05 -0.43 -10.94
CA ILE A 90 10.06 -0.12 -9.91
C ILE A 90 8.72 0.16 -10.59
N ASP A 91 7.71 -0.63 -10.28
CA ASP A 91 6.32 -0.37 -10.71
C ASP A 91 5.51 0.23 -9.57
N ILE A 92 5.38 1.56 -9.58
CA ILE A 92 4.63 2.32 -8.58
C ILE A 92 3.13 2.00 -8.63
N LEU A 93 2.60 1.62 -9.80
CA LEU A 93 1.19 1.24 -9.89
C LEU A 93 0.95 -0.09 -9.19
N HIS A 94 1.87 -1.04 -9.36
CA HIS A 94 1.80 -2.31 -8.67
C HIS A 94 1.85 -2.12 -7.14
N ILE A 95 2.75 -1.28 -6.63
CA ILE A 95 2.80 -0.95 -5.20
C ILE A 95 1.44 -0.44 -4.71
N LEU A 96 0.89 0.59 -5.36
CA LEU A 96 -0.40 1.16 -4.97
C LEU A 96 -1.54 0.12 -5.02
N GLN A 97 -1.58 -0.71 -6.07
CA GLN A 97 -2.59 -1.77 -6.20
C GLN A 97 -2.45 -2.84 -5.11
N SER A 98 -1.23 -3.21 -4.74
CA SER A 98 -0.97 -4.15 -3.65
C SER A 98 -1.45 -3.59 -2.30
N GLU A 99 -1.23 -2.30 -2.04
CA GLU A 99 -1.74 -1.65 -0.83
C GLU A 99 -3.28 -1.62 -0.80
N ILE A 100 -3.91 -1.25 -1.91
CA ILE A 100 -5.39 -1.26 -2.04
C ILE A 100 -5.92 -2.68 -1.80
N THR A 101 -5.30 -3.69 -2.42
CA THR A 101 -5.68 -5.10 -2.27
C THR A 101 -5.51 -5.57 -0.83
N SER A 102 -4.44 -5.15 -0.15
CA SER A 102 -4.19 -5.46 1.26
C SER A 102 -5.30 -4.92 2.16
N ILE A 103 -5.74 -3.68 1.93
CA ILE A 103 -6.86 -3.06 2.65
C ILE A 103 -8.16 -3.83 2.38
N GLN A 104 -8.47 -4.11 1.11
CA GLN A 104 -9.66 -4.86 0.72
C GLN A 104 -9.69 -6.28 1.27
N SER A 105 -8.52 -6.91 1.46
CA SER A 105 -8.41 -8.28 1.97
C SER A 105 -8.36 -8.36 3.50
N GLY A 106 -8.30 -7.20 4.19
CA GLY A 106 -8.38 -7.12 5.64
C GLY A 106 -9.81 -7.34 6.16
N TYR A 107 -9.94 -7.41 7.47
CA TYR A 107 -11.25 -7.37 8.12
C TYR A 107 -11.76 -5.92 8.17
N ASN A 108 -12.90 -5.70 7.55
CA ASN A 108 -13.51 -4.41 7.30
C ASN A 108 -14.89 -4.38 7.95
N TYR A 109 -15.04 -3.59 9.02
CA TYR A 109 -16.30 -3.42 9.73
C TYR A 109 -16.85 -2.02 9.54
N CYS A 110 -18.15 -1.92 9.23
CA CYS A 110 -18.83 -0.64 9.27
C CYS A 110 -18.97 -0.17 10.72
N SER A 111 -19.23 1.13 10.92
CA SER A 111 -19.34 1.73 12.26
C SER A 111 -20.40 1.09 13.17
N ASN A 112 -21.40 0.41 12.59
CA ASN A 112 -22.42 -0.32 13.34
C ASN A 112 -21.89 -1.66 13.89
N CYS A 113 -20.93 -2.29 13.22
CA CYS A 113 -20.40 -3.60 13.59
C CYS A 113 -19.09 -3.52 14.40
N ASP A 114 -18.40 -2.39 14.34
CA ASP A 114 -17.10 -2.16 15.00
C ASP A 114 -17.20 -2.07 16.54
N ASN A 115 -18.42 -1.88 17.09
CA ASN A 115 -18.65 -1.68 18.53
C ASN A 115 -19.38 -2.81 19.25
N ASP A 116 -19.80 -3.86 18.54
CA ASP A 116 -20.55 -4.95 19.14
C ASP A 116 -19.58 -6.04 19.64
N ASN A 117 -19.27 -5.98 20.94
CA ASN A 117 -18.69 -7.07 21.75
C ASN A 117 -19.66 -8.26 21.92
N GLU A 118 -20.75 -8.30 21.15
CA GLU A 118 -21.66 -9.44 21.12
C GLU A 118 -21.12 -10.44 20.10
N ASP A 119 -20.75 -11.62 20.59
CA ASP A 119 -20.55 -12.82 19.78
C ASP A 119 -21.89 -13.15 19.10
N PHE A 120 -22.08 -12.66 17.88
CA PHE A 120 -23.22 -13.08 17.05
C PHE A 120 -22.92 -14.48 16.49
N GLU A 121 -23.01 -15.50 17.35
CA GLU A 121 -23.25 -16.87 16.89
C GLU A 121 -24.68 -16.95 16.38
N ILE A 122 -24.86 -16.83 15.06
CA ILE A 122 -26.12 -17.19 14.42
C ILE A 122 -26.05 -18.69 14.11
N GLU A 123 -26.50 -19.50 15.05
CA GLU A 123 -26.76 -20.93 14.80
C GLU A 123 -28.05 -21.08 13.97
N TYR A 124 -27.97 -21.88 12.90
CA TYR A 124 -29.10 -22.26 12.04
C TYR A 124 -29.72 -23.59 12.48
#